data_AF-A0A957BPN0-F1
#
_entry.id   AF-A0A957BPN0-F1
#
_cell.length_a   1.000
_cell.length_b   1.000
_cell.length_c   1.000
_cell.angle_alpha   90.00
_cell.angle_beta   90.00
_cell.angle_gamma   90.00
#
_symmetry.space_group_name_H-M   'P 1'
#
loop_
_entity.id
_entity.type
_entity.pdbx_description
1 polymer ?
#
loop_
_entity_poly.entity_id
_entity_poly.type
_entity_poly.pdbx_seq_one_letter_code
_entity_poly.pdbx_strand_id
1 'polypeptide(L)'
;MSRYIATRAIRGANALVTEAERMLHQTMADKGSETPVAFPNTAYYLPLIFGMTGQQIETVGQLGPVLQQARSLLHPIPAPNHWTPYLGETLDSGMATLLAAEVIEALRFVYGLQPEPLSGFHLAGGTSFTSPDLGNGNGDGAPNGHDGHLNGPIDDIQLRTWGIQLVDGRMPGFAAIVGAAKSNEVAVKIVRELQRRNILTFLSGNVNGRSIIHQLNEEGVELGYDTYTVPFGTDTLSAIYALGFAVRSALTFGGMKGGMSREILMYNKERVFAFVLALGEVDDLKYAAAAGAINFGFPVIADTVIPEILPTGVTTYEHVVSMPFNEIDGTDDLERAELLVQKCIEVRGVKVKVSNVPVPVPYGSAFEGEVVRKSDMRVEFGGKHSRCFEYLYMVDLDDITDGKIEVVGPNFDDIGAQGHMDMGIVVEVAGRKMQTDFEPVLERQVHYFVNGASGVQHIGQRDIAWIRISKAAADKGFTLEHFGKILHARFHGEFGAIVDKVQVKVITDPALHAEWLEKARDAYNERNERMGTLKDDAVPEFYTCTLCQSFAPTHVCIVSPERLGLCGAYNWLDCKASYEINPTGPNQPILLGDTVDPVKGYWTGTNDVAV
;
A
#
# COMPACT_ATOMS: atom_id res chain seq x y z
N MET A 1 -17.46 -3.84 -30.26
CA MET A 1 -16.48 -4.72 -29.62
C MET A 1 -15.65 -5.44 -30.69
N SER A 2 -14.33 -5.51 -30.52
CA SER A 2 -13.43 -6.17 -31.47
C SER A 2 -13.64 -7.69 -31.49
N ARG A 3 -13.93 -8.26 -32.67
CA ARG A 3 -14.02 -9.71 -32.88
C ARG A 3 -12.72 -10.41 -32.49
N TYR A 4 -11.58 -9.78 -32.79
CA TYR A 4 -10.27 -10.34 -32.50
C TYR A 4 -10.06 -10.57 -31.00
N ILE A 5 -10.39 -9.58 -30.16
CA ILE A 5 -10.28 -9.70 -28.70
C ILE A 5 -11.20 -10.81 -28.18
N ALA A 6 -12.47 -10.80 -28.59
CA ALA A 6 -13.44 -11.81 -28.18
C ALA A 6 -12.98 -13.23 -28.57
N THR A 7 -12.49 -13.42 -29.80
CA THR A 7 -11.96 -14.71 -30.27
C THR A 7 -10.77 -15.18 -29.42
N ARG A 8 -9.80 -14.30 -29.14
CA ARG A 8 -8.60 -14.66 -28.37
C ARG A 8 -8.94 -14.98 -26.91
N ALA A 9 -9.78 -14.16 -26.28
CA ALA A 9 -10.23 -14.36 -24.91
C ALA A 9 -11.04 -15.66 -24.74
N ILE A 10 -12.03 -15.90 -25.61
CA ILE A 10 -12.85 -17.13 -25.57
C ILE A 10 -11.98 -18.37 -25.81
N ARG A 11 -11.03 -18.31 -26.76
CA ARG A 11 -10.10 -19.41 -27.03
C ARG A 11 -9.19 -19.70 -25.84
N GLY A 12 -8.63 -18.65 -25.22
CA GLY A 12 -7.82 -18.76 -24.01
C GLY A 12 -8.60 -19.36 -22.83
N ALA A 13 -9.83 -18.91 -22.62
CA ALA A 13 -10.73 -19.44 -21.59
C ALA A 13 -11.01 -20.94 -21.76
N ASN A 14 -11.37 -21.36 -22.98
CA ASN A 14 -11.60 -22.76 -23.29
C ASN A 14 -10.36 -23.63 -23.03
N ALA A 15 -9.18 -23.15 -23.44
CA ALA A 15 -7.93 -23.86 -23.22
C ALA A 15 -7.61 -23.98 -21.72
N LEU A 16 -7.75 -22.89 -20.95
CA LEU A 16 -7.41 -22.89 -19.53
C LEU A 16 -8.37 -23.74 -18.69
N VAL A 17 -9.68 -23.67 -18.94
CA VAL A 17 -10.67 -24.52 -18.24
C VAL A 17 -10.38 -26.00 -18.51
N THR A 18 -10.07 -26.35 -19.75
CA THR A 18 -9.72 -27.74 -20.11
C THR A 18 -8.44 -28.19 -19.39
N GLU A 19 -7.45 -27.32 -19.30
CA GLU A 19 -6.20 -27.60 -18.58
C GLU A 19 -6.43 -27.75 -17.07
N ALA A 20 -7.25 -26.89 -16.46
CA ALA A 20 -7.61 -26.98 -15.06
C ALA A 20 -8.34 -28.29 -14.72
N GLU A 21 -9.25 -28.76 -15.59
CA GLU A 21 -9.92 -30.05 -15.43
C GLU A 21 -8.94 -31.21 -15.53
N ARG A 22 -8.02 -31.17 -16.49
CA ARG A 22 -6.97 -32.18 -16.64
C ARG A 22 -6.08 -32.24 -15.40
N MET A 23 -5.66 -31.07 -14.90
CA MET A 23 -4.85 -30.97 -13.70
C MET A 23 -5.61 -31.48 -12.48
N LEU A 24 -6.88 -31.12 -12.31
CA LEU A 24 -7.71 -31.59 -11.19
C LEU A 24 -7.85 -33.12 -11.21
N HIS A 25 -8.16 -33.72 -12.36
CA HIS A 25 -8.24 -35.17 -12.48
C HIS A 25 -6.93 -35.87 -12.14
N GLN A 26 -5.79 -35.30 -12.59
CA GLN A 26 -4.46 -35.81 -12.26
C GLN A 26 -4.19 -35.71 -10.75
N THR A 27 -4.50 -34.57 -10.13
CA THR A 27 -4.29 -34.38 -8.68
C THR A 27 -5.19 -35.28 -7.85
N MET A 28 -6.44 -35.49 -8.25
CA MET A 28 -7.33 -36.45 -7.58
C MET A 28 -6.79 -37.88 -7.67
N ALA A 29 -6.16 -38.25 -8.80
CA ALA A 29 -5.53 -39.55 -8.95
C ALA A 29 -4.24 -39.69 -8.12
N ASP A 30 -3.42 -38.64 -8.07
CA ASP A 30 -2.10 -38.67 -7.42
C ASP A 30 -2.15 -38.48 -5.90
N LYS A 31 -3.03 -37.60 -5.44
CA LYS A 31 -3.09 -37.14 -4.04
C LYS A 31 -4.39 -37.55 -3.33
N GLY A 32 -5.47 -37.78 -4.08
CA GLY A 32 -6.78 -38.13 -3.54
C GLY A 32 -7.69 -36.91 -3.29
N SER A 33 -9.01 -37.13 -3.32
CA SER A 33 -10.04 -36.08 -3.20
C SER A 33 -10.00 -35.33 -1.88
N GLU A 34 -9.63 -36.01 -0.80
CA GLU A 34 -9.61 -35.46 0.56
C GLU A 34 -8.34 -34.66 0.87
N THR A 35 -7.45 -34.49 -0.11
CA THR A 35 -6.23 -33.70 0.09
C THR A 35 -6.61 -32.24 0.39
N PRO A 36 -6.11 -31.64 1.48
CA PRO A 36 -6.40 -30.26 1.82
C PRO A 36 -5.90 -29.28 0.75
N VAL A 37 -6.67 -28.22 0.53
CA VAL A 37 -6.38 -27.12 -0.38
C VAL A 37 -6.63 -25.82 0.37
N ALA A 38 -5.62 -24.97 0.45
CA ALA A 38 -5.74 -23.65 1.07
C ALA A 38 -4.66 -22.70 0.52
N PHE A 39 -4.99 -21.41 0.43
CA PHE A 39 -3.98 -20.36 0.36
C PHE A 39 -3.49 -19.99 1.77
N PRO A 40 -2.23 -19.58 1.92
CA PRO A 40 -1.67 -19.24 3.21
C PRO A 40 -2.38 -18.02 3.82
N ASN A 41 -2.66 -18.09 5.13
CA ASN A 41 -3.11 -16.97 5.96
C ASN A 41 -4.30 -16.18 5.42
N THR A 42 -5.32 -16.89 4.92
CA THR A 42 -6.60 -16.28 4.54
C THR A 42 -7.78 -16.96 5.21
N ALA A 43 -8.73 -16.16 5.70
CA ALA A 43 -10.02 -16.60 6.20
C ALA A 43 -11.07 -16.72 5.08
N TYR A 44 -10.67 -16.44 3.82
CA TYR A 44 -11.55 -16.40 2.66
C TYR A 44 -11.35 -17.58 1.70
N TYR A 45 -10.78 -18.70 2.19
CA TYR A 45 -10.57 -19.93 1.41
C TYR A 45 -9.76 -19.67 0.13
N LEU A 46 -10.35 -19.96 -1.04
CA LEU A 46 -9.90 -19.51 -2.35
C LEU A 46 -10.70 -18.23 -2.69
N PRO A 47 -10.10 -17.04 -2.54
CA PRO A 47 -10.90 -15.83 -2.39
C PRO A 47 -11.77 -15.46 -3.60
N LEU A 48 -11.28 -15.65 -4.82
CA LEU A 48 -12.09 -15.37 -6.00
C LEU A 48 -13.28 -16.33 -6.10
N ILE A 49 -13.05 -17.64 -5.96
CA ILE A 49 -14.08 -18.67 -5.98
C ILE A 49 -15.10 -18.40 -4.87
N PHE A 50 -14.65 -18.14 -3.65
CA PHE A 50 -15.52 -17.85 -2.52
C PHE A 50 -16.35 -16.58 -2.76
N GLY A 51 -15.73 -15.50 -3.25
CA GLY A 51 -16.44 -14.27 -3.57
C GLY A 51 -17.49 -14.45 -4.68
N MET A 52 -17.13 -15.13 -5.76
CA MET A 52 -17.99 -15.26 -6.94
C MET A 52 -19.08 -16.33 -6.80
N THR A 53 -18.82 -17.38 -6.03
CA THR A 53 -19.69 -18.57 -5.97
C THR A 53 -20.25 -18.86 -4.57
N GLY A 54 -19.63 -18.32 -3.51
CA GLY A 54 -19.97 -18.63 -2.12
C GLY A 54 -19.46 -20.00 -1.65
N GLN A 55 -18.79 -20.77 -2.51
CA GLN A 55 -18.27 -22.08 -2.18
C GLN A 55 -17.02 -21.97 -1.31
N GLN A 56 -17.04 -22.64 -0.16
CA GLN A 56 -15.90 -22.77 0.74
C GLN A 56 -15.11 -24.01 0.35
N ILE A 57 -13.96 -23.80 -0.27
CA ILE A 57 -13.11 -24.88 -0.76
C ILE A 57 -12.01 -25.15 0.26
N GLU A 58 -11.96 -26.39 0.74
CA GLU A 58 -11.01 -26.92 1.72
C GLU A 58 -10.30 -28.17 1.20
N THR A 59 -10.86 -28.89 0.22
CA THR A 59 -10.27 -30.12 -0.35
C THR A 59 -10.27 -30.14 -1.88
N VAL A 60 -9.36 -30.93 -2.46
CA VAL A 60 -9.24 -31.09 -3.92
C VAL A 60 -10.55 -31.49 -4.57
N GLY A 61 -11.31 -32.42 -3.96
CA GLY A 61 -12.57 -32.92 -4.51
C GLY A 61 -13.66 -31.84 -4.68
N GLN A 62 -13.59 -30.76 -3.90
CA GLN A 62 -14.56 -29.66 -3.96
C GLN A 62 -14.31 -28.71 -5.14
N LEU A 63 -13.17 -28.81 -5.83
CA LEU A 63 -12.86 -27.98 -7.02
C LEU A 63 -13.64 -28.43 -8.28
N GLY A 64 -14.15 -29.66 -8.31
CA GLY A 64 -14.90 -30.19 -9.46
C GLY A 64 -16.15 -29.37 -9.82
N PRO A 65 -17.06 -29.10 -8.85
CA PRO A 65 -18.20 -28.21 -9.05
C PRO A 65 -17.84 -26.80 -9.54
N VAL A 66 -16.71 -26.25 -9.08
CA VAL A 66 -16.22 -24.93 -9.52
C VAL A 66 -15.86 -24.96 -11.01
N LEU A 67 -15.15 -26.00 -11.48
CA LEU A 67 -14.82 -26.16 -12.90
C LEU A 67 -16.05 -26.45 -13.76
N GLN A 68 -17.05 -27.15 -13.23
CA GLN A 68 -18.33 -27.32 -13.92
C GLN A 68 -19.04 -25.99 -14.14
N GLN A 69 -19.00 -25.09 -13.15
CA GLN A 69 -19.49 -23.71 -13.28
C GLN A 69 -18.64 -22.90 -14.25
N ALA A 70 -17.32 -23.01 -14.22
CA ALA A 70 -16.45 -22.34 -15.20
C ALA A 70 -16.78 -22.79 -16.63
N ARG A 71 -17.02 -24.09 -16.84
CA ARG A 71 -17.41 -24.66 -18.13
C ARG A 71 -18.77 -24.15 -18.62
N SER A 72 -19.73 -23.90 -17.73
CA SER A 72 -21.05 -23.37 -18.14
C SER A 72 -21.01 -21.92 -18.61
N LEU A 73 -19.95 -21.18 -18.28
CA LEU A 73 -19.70 -19.80 -18.72
C LEU A 73 -18.94 -19.72 -20.05
N LEU A 74 -18.49 -20.84 -20.61
CA LEU A 74 -17.78 -20.87 -21.88
C LEU A 74 -18.73 -20.72 -23.06
N HIS A 75 -18.36 -19.85 -24.00
CA HIS A 75 -19.13 -19.57 -25.20
C HIS A 75 -18.39 -20.04 -26.47
N PRO A 76 -19.08 -20.28 -27.59
CA PRO A 76 -18.44 -20.57 -28.86
C PRO A 76 -17.67 -19.36 -29.39
N ILE A 77 -16.61 -19.62 -30.15
CA ILE A 77 -15.82 -18.55 -30.80
C ILE A 77 -16.72 -17.76 -31.78
N PRO A 78 -16.61 -16.42 -31.80
CA PRO A 78 -17.26 -15.54 -32.77
C PRO A 78 -17.24 -16.07 -34.21
N ALA A 79 -18.42 -16.16 -34.83
CA ALA A 79 -18.55 -16.54 -36.23
C ALA A 79 -17.85 -15.52 -37.16
N PRO A 80 -17.30 -15.96 -38.31
CA PRO A 80 -16.59 -15.08 -39.22
C PRO A 80 -17.50 -14.05 -39.90
N ASN A 81 -18.79 -14.35 -40.10
CA ASN A 81 -19.78 -13.50 -40.79
C ASN A 81 -21.07 -13.35 -39.95
N HIS A 82 -21.72 -12.18 -40.02
CA HIS A 82 -23.03 -11.86 -39.40
C HIS A 82 -23.10 -12.10 -37.89
N TRP A 83 -22.43 -11.24 -37.12
CA TRP A 83 -22.30 -11.43 -35.67
C TRP A 83 -23.08 -10.46 -34.78
N THR A 84 -23.42 -10.95 -33.58
CA THR A 84 -23.98 -10.19 -32.46
C THR A 84 -22.89 -9.50 -31.62
N PRO A 85 -23.23 -8.50 -30.78
CA PRO A 85 -22.30 -7.95 -29.79
C PRO A 85 -21.81 -9.04 -28.82
N TYR A 86 -20.50 -9.12 -28.59
CA TYR A 86 -19.84 -10.21 -27.85
C TYR A 86 -19.40 -9.87 -26.42
N LEU A 87 -19.81 -8.71 -25.88
CA LEU A 87 -19.29 -8.23 -24.61
C LEU A 87 -19.65 -9.19 -23.49
N GLY A 88 -20.91 -9.60 -23.39
CA GLY A 88 -21.34 -10.54 -22.36
C GLY A 88 -20.58 -11.87 -22.44
N GLU A 89 -20.50 -12.47 -23.62
CA GLU A 89 -19.85 -13.76 -23.83
C GLU A 89 -18.34 -13.72 -23.56
N THR A 90 -17.70 -12.60 -23.91
CA THR A 90 -16.27 -12.36 -23.61
C THR A 90 -16.05 -12.22 -22.12
N LEU A 91 -16.93 -11.49 -21.42
CA LEU A 91 -16.87 -11.29 -19.98
C LEU A 91 -17.15 -12.58 -19.19
N ASP A 92 -18.13 -13.39 -19.61
CA ASP A 92 -18.40 -14.71 -19.04
C ASP A 92 -17.19 -15.63 -19.19
N SER A 93 -16.59 -15.65 -20.38
CA SER A 93 -15.36 -16.42 -20.64
C SER A 93 -14.18 -15.90 -19.81
N GLY A 94 -14.12 -14.59 -19.58
CA GLY A 94 -13.19 -13.98 -18.64
C GLY A 94 -13.38 -14.52 -17.23
N MET A 95 -14.62 -14.56 -16.71
CA MET A 95 -14.92 -15.12 -15.39
C MET A 95 -14.58 -16.61 -15.29
N ALA A 96 -14.88 -17.39 -16.34
CA ALA A 96 -14.48 -18.80 -16.43
C ALA A 96 -12.95 -18.97 -16.31
N THR A 97 -12.19 -18.08 -16.96
CA THR A 97 -10.73 -18.05 -16.90
C THR A 97 -10.24 -17.78 -15.49
N LEU A 98 -10.86 -16.82 -14.77
CA LEU A 98 -10.47 -16.50 -13.40
C LEU A 98 -10.71 -17.69 -12.45
N LEU A 99 -11.88 -18.34 -12.56
CA LEU A 99 -12.17 -19.54 -11.77
C LEU A 99 -11.17 -20.66 -12.05
N ALA A 100 -10.87 -20.93 -13.33
CA ALA A 100 -9.88 -21.95 -13.71
C ALA A 100 -8.45 -21.59 -13.26
N ALA A 101 -8.06 -20.32 -13.32
CA ALA A 101 -6.76 -19.86 -12.85
C ALA A 101 -6.58 -20.08 -11.34
N GLU A 102 -7.58 -19.71 -10.52
CA GLU A 102 -7.49 -19.93 -9.07
C GLU A 102 -7.50 -21.41 -8.71
N VAL A 103 -8.24 -22.25 -9.45
CA VAL A 103 -8.17 -23.72 -9.31
C VAL A 103 -6.75 -24.22 -9.59
N ILE A 104 -6.14 -23.81 -10.70
CA ILE A 104 -4.77 -24.24 -11.05
C ILE A 104 -3.77 -23.78 -9.99
N GLU A 105 -3.84 -22.53 -9.52
CA GLU A 105 -2.94 -22.06 -8.46
C GLU A 105 -3.14 -22.83 -7.15
N ALA A 106 -4.39 -23.12 -6.78
CA ALA A 106 -4.69 -23.94 -5.61
C ALA A 106 -4.11 -25.37 -5.72
N LEU A 107 -4.19 -25.98 -6.91
CA LEU A 107 -3.56 -27.28 -7.17
C LEU A 107 -2.03 -27.19 -7.17
N ARG A 108 -1.43 -26.08 -7.62
CA ARG A 108 0.02 -25.85 -7.53
C ARG A 108 0.51 -25.80 -6.08
N PHE A 109 -0.26 -25.21 -5.16
CA PHE A 109 0.02 -25.28 -3.73
C PHE A 109 0.04 -26.72 -3.20
N VAL A 110 -0.88 -27.58 -3.65
CA VAL A 110 -0.90 -29.02 -3.28
C VAL A 110 0.38 -29.75 -3.70
N TYR A 111 1.00 -29.32 -4.80
CA TYR A 111 2.28 -29.86 -5.27
C TYR A 111 3.52 -29.14 -4.71
N GLY A 112 3.35 -28.11 -3.87
CA GLY A 112 4.46 -27.29 -3.37
C GLY A 112 5.16 -26.47 -4.46
N LEU A 113 4.45 -26.13 -5.53
CA LEU A 113 4.94 -25.29 -6.63
C LEU A 113 4.72 -23.80 -6.37
N GLN A 114 3.91 -23.47 -5.36
CA GLN A 114 3.61 -22.10 -4.93
C GLN A 114 3.83 -21.95 -3.42
N PRO A 115 4.30 -20.78 -2.93
CA PRO A 115 4.76 -19.63 -3.72
C PRO A 115 5.94 -19.99 -4.63
N GLU A 116 6.01 -19.39 -5.82
CA GLU A 116 6.96 -19.81 -6.86
C GLU A 116 8.42 -19.64 -6.39
N PRO A 117 9.27 -20.67 -6.46
CA PRO A 117 10.67 -20.56 -6.09
C PRO A 117 11.44 -19.71 -7.10
N LEU A 118 12.22 -18.74 -6.62
CA LEU A 118 13.12 -17.92 -7.41
C LEU A 118 14.49 -17.80 -6.72
N SER A 119 15.47 -18.52 -7.23
CA SER A 119 16.84 -18.57 -6.66
C SER A 119 17.49 -17.18 -6.61
N GLY A 120 18.05 -16.83 -5.45
CA GLY A 120 18.76 -15.55 -5.25
C GLY A 120 17.84 -14.33 -5.12
N PHE A 121 16.53 -14.54 -4.94
CA PHE A 121 15.57 -13.49 -4.66
C PHE A 121 15.36 -13.31 -3.16
N HIS A 122 15.32 -12.06 -2.71
CA HIS A 122 15.04 -11.66 -1.34
C HIS A 122 13.85 -10.71 -1.32
N LEU A 123 12.75 -11.12 -0.69
CA LEU A 123 11.56 -10.29 -0.54
C LEU A 123 11.77 -9.29 0.61
N ALA A 124 11.56 -8.01 0.34
CA ALA A 124 11.71 -6.92 1.30
C ALA A 124 10.39 -6.52 1.94
N GLY A 125 10.28 -6.73 3.25
CA GLY A 125 9.03 -6.52 3.95
C GLY A 125 8.07 -7.65 3.64
N GLY A 126 7.81 -8.48 4.64
CA GLY A 126 6.88 -9.59 4.59
C GLY A 126 6.67 -10.14 5.99
N THR A 127 5.48 -10.66 6.27
CA THR A 127 5.28 -11.43 7.50
C THR A 127 6.00 -12.76 7.34
N SER A 128 6.84 -13.16 8.29
CA SER A 128 7.56 -14.44 8.33
C SER A 128 6.65 -15.69 8.47
N PHE A 129 5.35 -15.56 8.20
CA PHE A 129 4.29 -16.45 8.66
C PHE A 129 3.56 -17.20 7.55
N THR A 130 3.92 -17.00 6.29
CA THR A 130 3.21 -17.52 5.11
C THR A 130 3.47 -19.00 4.79
N SER A 131 4.14 -19.75 5.67
CA SER A 131 4.05 -21.21 5.70
C SER A 131 4.61 -21.77 7.02
N PRO A 132 3.85 -22.54 7.80
CA PRO A 132 4.38 -23.28 8.96
C PRO A 132 5.49 -24.27 8.59
N ASP A 133 5.55 -24.70 7.31
CA ASP A 133 6.43 -25.77 6.84
C ASP A 133 7.67 -25.27 6.06
N LEU A 134 7.75 -23.97 5.73
CA LEU A 134 8.94 -23.36 5.10
C LEU A 134 9.77 -22.58 6.13
N GLY A 135 10.36 -23.33 7.07
CA GLY A 135 11.54 -22.89 7.82
C GLY A 135 11.28 -21.99 9.02
N ASN A 136 11.16 -22.61 10.20
CA ASN A 136 11.59 -22.01 11.46
C ASN A 136 13.09 -21.68 11.39
N GLY A 137 13.43 -20.48 10.93
CA GLY A 137 14.74 -19.87 11.17
C GLY A 137 14.83 -19.39 12.62
N ASN A 138 14.96 -20.32 13.57
CA ASN A 138 15.38 -19.98 14.92
C ASN A 138 16.85 -19.52 14.87
N GLY A 139 17.10 -18.26 15.23
CA GLY A 139 18.42 -17.78 15.66
C GLY A 139 19.10 -16.81 14.69
N ASP A 140 19.47 -15.66 15.24
CA ASP A 140 20.52 -14.76 14.78
C ASP A 140 20.29 -13.97 13.47
N GLY A 141 19.47 -12.92 13.55
CA GLY A 141 19.68 -11.71 12.73
C GLY A 141 19.27 -11.75 11.25
N ALA A 142 18.48 -12.74 10.82
CA ALA A 142 17.92 -12.76 9.45
C ALA A 142 16.77 -11.75 9.29
N PRO A 143 16.71 -10.97 8.19
CA PRO A 143 15.60 -10.06 7.90
C PRO A 143 14.32 -10.85 7.56
N ASN A 144 13.16 -10.30 7.95
CA ASN A 144 11.84 -10.87 7.67
C ASN A 144 11.60 -10.90 6.14
N GLY A 145 11.63 -12.09 5.53
CA GLY A 145 11.36 -12.28 4.10
C GLY A 145 11.40 -13.75 3.68
N HIS A 146 10.70 -14.10 2.60
CA HIS A 146 10.84 -15.40 1.94
C HIS A 146 12.17 -15.43 1.17
N ASP A 147 13.20 -16.04 1.75
CA ASP A 147 14.43 -16.30 1.01
C ASP A 147 14.14 -17.32 -0.11
N GLY A 148 14.42 -16.92 -1.36
CA GLY A 148 14.36 -17.79 -2.52
C GLY A 148 12.96 -18.09 -3.08
N HIS A 149 11.91 -17.36 -2.67
CA HIS A 149 10.55 -17.52 -3.23
C HIS A 149 9.90 -16.17 -3.52
N LEU A 150 9.03 -16.14 -4.52
CA LEU A 150 8.11 -15.04 -4.79
C LEU A 150 7.01 -15.00 -3.73
N ASN A 151 6.20 -13.93 -3.73
CA ASN A 151 5.23 -13.70 -2.67
C ASN A 151 4.04 -14.68 -2.72
N GLY A 152 3.56 -15.01 -3.92
CA GLY A 152 2.26 -15.68 -4.08
C GLY A 152 1.10 -14.81 -3.55
N PRO A 153 0.00 -15.43 -3.06
CA PRO A 153 -1.16 -14.69 -2.58
C PRO A 153 -0.83 -13.88 -1.31
N ILE A 154 -1.25 -12.62 -1.29
CA ILE A 154 -1.12 -11.73 -0.12
C ILE A 154 -1.95 -12.30 1.03
N ASP A 155 -1.45 -12.28 2.26
CA ASP A 155 -2.20 -12.69 3.45
C ASP A 155 -3.26 -11.65 3.88
N ASP A 156 -4.24 -12.07 4.68
CA ASP A 156 -5.33 -11.19 5.12
C ASP A 156 -4.87 -10.11 6.11
N ILE A 157 -3.72 -10.27 6.78
CA ILE A 157 -3.21 -9.26 7.72
C ILE A 157 -2.67 -8.08 6.91
N GLN A 158 -1.84 -8.34 5.90
CA GLN A 158 -1.30 -7.32 5.03
C GLN A 158 -2.41 -6.62 4.23
N LEU A 159 -3.42 -7.35 3.76
CA LEU A 159 -4.61 -6.79 3.14
C LEU A 159 -5.28 -5.75 4.06
N ARG A 160 -5.41 -6.03 5.36
CA ARG A 160 -6.03 -5.10 6.34
C ARG A 160 -5.17 -3.86 6.56
N THR A 161 -3.86 -4.02 6.63
CA THR A 161 -2.91 -2.90 6.74
C THR A 161 -3.04 -1.92 5.57
N TRP A 162 -3.00 -2.41 4.33
CA TRP A 162 -3.14 -1.55 3.15
C TRP A 162 -4.57 -1.08 2.89
N GLY A 163 -5.56 -1.87 3.28
CA GLY A 163 -6.97 -1.52 3.09
C GLY A 163 -7.37 -0.21 3.74
N ILE A 164 -6.79 0.13 4.89
CA ILE A 164 -7.00 1.45 5.50
C ILE A 164 -6.45 2.57 4.64
N GLN A 165 -5.26 2.39 4.07
CA GLN A 165 -4.65 3.37 3.18
C GLN A 165 -5.45 3.53 1.87
N LEU A 166 -6.07 2.45 1.39
CA LEU A 166 -6.97 2.48 0.24
C LEU A 166 -8.27 3.25 0.56
N VAL A 167 -8.80 3.13 1.78
CA VAL A 167 -10.05 3.80 2.20
C VAL A 167 -9.82 5.28 2.53
N ASP A 168 -8.72 5.63 3.21
CA ASP A 168 -8.40 7.01 3.56
C ASP A 168 -7.75 7.81 2.42
N GLY A 169 -7.40 7.13 1.33
CA GLY A 169 -6.88 7.71 0.09
C GLY A 169 -5.38 8.01 0.08
N ARG A 170 -4.62 7.57 1.10
CA ARG A 170 -3.14 7.60 1.08
C ARG A 170 -2.57 6.69 0.00
N MET A 171 -3.23 5.56 -0.25
CA MET A 171 -2.98 4.67 -1.38
C MET A 171 -4.13 4.84 -2.39
N PRO A 172 -3.91 5.49 -3.54
CA PRO A 172 -5.00 5.86 -4.43
C PRO A 172 -5.56 4.67 -5.22
N GLY A 173 -4.90 3.52 -5.21
CA GLY A 173 -5.29 2.32 -5.96
C GLY A 173 -4.12 1.35 -6.16
N PHE A 174 -4.29 0.38 -7.06
CA PHE A 174 -3.21 -0.55 -7.42
C PHE A 174 -3.07 -0.77 -8.93
N ALA A 175 -1.87 -1.11 -9.37
CA ALA A 175 -1.54 -1.45 -10.75
C ALA A 175 -1.14 -2.94 -10.84
N ALA A 176 -1.82 -3.72 -11.68
CA ALA A 176 -1.42 -5.08 -12.00
C ALA A 176 -0.58 -5.09 -13.28
N ILE A 177 0.73 -5.25 -13.17
CA ILE A 177 1.63 -5.35 -14.31
C ILE A 177 1.78 -6.82 -14.70
N VAL A 178 1.50 -7.13 -15.97
CA VAL A 178 1.53 -8.49 -16.52
C VAL A 178 2.47 -8.57 -17.72
N GLY A 179 3.59 -9.28 -17.60
CA GLY A 179 4.54 -9.49 -18.70
C GLY A 179 5.93 -8.93 -18.43
N ALA A 180 6.58 -8.39 -19.46
CA ALA A 180 7.91 -7.80 -19.37
C ALA A 180 8.00 -6.53 -20.20
N ALA A 181 8.65 -5.50 -19.63
CA ALA A 181 8.90 -4.24 -20.30
C ALA A 181 9.95 -4.40 -21.41
N LYS A 182 10.01 -3.41 -22.31
CA LYS A 182 10.98 -3.35 -23.41
C LYS A 182 12.44 -3.51 -22.95
N SER A 183 12.81 -2.92 -21.82
CA SER A 183 14.15 -3.02 -21.22
C SER A 183 14.09 -2.97 -19.69
N ASN A 184 15.20 -3.28 -19.03
CA ASN A 184 15.29 -3.24 -17.57
C ASN A 184 15.11 -1.80 -17.05
N GLU A 185 15.71 -0.81 -17.71
CA GLU A 185 15.61 0.61 -17.33
C GLU A 185 14.16 1.12 -17.42
N VAL A 186 13.43 0.68 -18.46
CA VAL A 186 12.00 0.98 -18.61
C VAL A 186 11.19 0.33 -17.49
N ALA A 187 11.48 -0.93 -17.14
CA ALA A 187 10.80 -1.60 -16.02
C ALA A 187 10.99 -0.84 -14.70
N VAL A 188 12.23 -0.44 -14.38
CA VAL A 188 12.54 0.36 -13.18
C VAL A 188 11.78 1.68 -13.21
N LYS A 189 11.81 2.41 -14.33
CA LYS A 189 11.11 3.69 -14.47
C LYS A 189 9.60 3.55 -14.25
N ILE A 190 8.94 2.56 -14.86
CA ILE A 190 7.51 2.31 -14.67
C ILE A 190 7.18 2.11 -13.19
N VAL A 191 7.90 1.22 -12.49
CA VAL A 191 7.65 0.94 -11.07
C VAL A 191 7.93 2.16 -10.19
N ARG A 192 9.02 2.89 -10.43
CA ARG A 192 9.34 4.10 -9.66
C ARG A 192 8.29 5.20 -9.86
N GLU A 193 7.74 5.34 -11.06
CA GLU A 193 6.65 6.29 -11.32
C GLU A 193 5.35 5.91 -10.59
N LEU A 194 5.03 4.62 -10.46
CA LEU A 194 3.90 4.15 -9.66
C LEU A 194 4.14 4.36 -8.15
N GLN A 195 5.33 4.03 -7.66
CA GLN A 195 5.72 4.23 -6.25
C GLN A 195 5.67 5.70 -5.83
N ARG A 196 6.18 6.62 -6.66
CA ARG A 196 6.12 8.08 -6.42
C ARG A 196 4.69 8.60 -6.25
N ARG A 197 3.71 7.87 -6.79
CA ARG A 197 2.28 8.18 -6.74
C ARG A 197 1.56 7.36 -5.67
N ASN A 198 2.31 6.64 -4.82
CA ASN A 198 1.82 5.70 -3.80
C ASN A 198 0.88 4.62 -4.35
N ILE A 199 1.00 4.28 -5.64
CA ILE A 199 0.17 3.22 -6.26
C ILE A 199 0.80 1.87 -5.94
N LEU A 200 0.04 1.00 -5.26
CA LEU A 200 0.44 -0.37 -4.98
C LEU A 200 0.62 -1.14 -6.29
N THR A 201 1.74 -1.82 -6.48
CA THR A 201 2.07 -2.48 -7.74
C THR A 201 2.16 -3.99 -7.54
N PHE A 202 1.45 -4.75 -8.36
CA PHE A 202 1.49 -6.21 -8.39
C PHE A 202 2.15 -6.67 -9.67
N LEU A 203 3.19 -7.49 -9.55
CA LEU A 203 3.99 -7.95 -10.67
C LEU A 203 3.68 -9.41 -10.97
N SER A 204 3.32 -9.71 -12.21
CA SER A 204 3.09 -11.07 -12.68
C SER A 204 3.41 -11.25 -14.16
N GLY A 205 3.34 -12.48 -14.67
CA GLY A 205 3.41 -12.74 -16.11
C GLY A 205 4.82 -12.68 -16.71
N ASN A 206 4.92 -13.23 -17.91
CA ASN A 206 6.13 -13.17 -18.72
C ASN A 206 5.81 -12.95 -20.20
N VAL A 207 6.85 -12.67 -20.97
CA VAL A 207 6.88 -12.66 -22.42
C VAL A 207 8.09 -13.50 -22.82
N ASN A 208 7.86 -14.61 -23.51
CA ASN A 208 8.92 -15.54 -23.93
C ASN A 208 9.83 -15.99 -22.76
N GLY A 209 9.25 -16.26 -21.58
CA GLY A 209 9.98 -16.70 -20.38
C GLY A 209 10.66 -15.57 -19.58
N ARG A 210 10.56 -14.32 -20.04
CA ARG A 210 11.07 -13.15 -19.33
C ARG A 210 9.95 -12.41 -18.61
N SER A 211 10.06 -12.21 -17.30
CA SER A 211 9.11 -11.44 -16.48
C SER A 211 9.71 -10.09 -16.07
N ILE A 212 8.86 -9.08 -15.82
CA ILE A 212 9.28 -7.82 -15.19
C ILE A 212 9.96 -8.04 -13.84
N ILE A 213 9.60 -9.10 -13.11
CA ILE A 213 10.24 -9.47 -11.84
C ILE A 213 11.74 -9.72 -12.06
N HIS A 214 12.11 -10.43 -13.13
CA HIS A 214 13.52 -10.65 -13.46
C HIS A 214 14.24 -9.34 -13.80
N GLN A 215 13.57 -8.44 -14.54
CA GLN A 215 14.13 -7.15 -14.92
C GLN A 215 14.45 -6.27 -13.70
N LEU A 216 13.53 -6.23 -12.73
CA LEU A 216 13.71 -5.43 -11.52
C LEU A 216 14.75 -6.04 -10.56
N ASN A 217 14.77 -7.37 -10.45
CA ASN A 217 15.75 -8.07 -9.61
C ASN A 217 17.19 -7.86 -10.12
N GLU A 218 17.41 -7.90 -11.43
CA GLU A 218 18.73 -7.65 -12.03
C GLU A 218 19.25 -6.23 -11.79
N GLU A 219 18.35 -5.25 -11.72
CA GLU A 219 18.68 -3.85 -11.40
C GLU A 219 18.80 -3.58 -9.90
N GLY A 220 18.68 -4.62 -9.06
CA GLY A 220 18.74 -4.50 -7.60
C GLY A 220 17.61 -3.67 -7.01
N VAL A 221 16.43 -3.64 -7.65
CA VAL A 221 15.24 -2.99 -7.10
C VAL A 221 14.69 -3.85 -5.97
N GLU A 222 14.57 -3.25 -4.79
CA GLU A 222 13.96 -3.87 -3.64
C GLU A 222 12.43 -4.05 -3.84
N LEU A 223 11.97 -5.30 -3.80
CA LEU A 223 10.56 -5.68 -4.03
C LEU A 223 9.96 -6.30 -2.77
N GLY A 224 8.75 -5.90 -2.42
CA GLY A 224 7.93 -6.53 -1.39
C GLY A 224 6.93 -5.57 -0.77
N TYR A 225 6.53 -5.86 0.47
CA TYR A 225 5.42 -5.13 1.10
C TYR A 225 5.81 -3.70 1.49
N ASP A 226 7.05 -3.49 1.93
CA ASP A 226 7.50 -2.16 2.36
C ASP A 226 7.53 -1.21 1.15
N THR A 227 7.98 -1.70 -0.01
CA THR A 227 8.12 -0.89 -1.24
C THR A 227 6.85 -0.79 -2.10
N TYR A 228 5.71 -1.29 -1.59
CA TYR A 228 4.43 -1.41 -2.31
C TYR A 228 4.57 -2.05 -3.71
N THR A 229 5.52 -2.95 -3.88
CA THR A 229 5.79 -3.61 -5.16
C THR A 229 5.90 -5.11 -4.95
N VAL A 230 4.79 -5.81 -5.09
CA VAL A 230 4.65 -7.22 -4.70
C VAL A 230 4.82 -8.13 -5.92
N PRO A 231 5.81 -9.05 -5.91
CA PRO A 231 5.99 -10.01 -6.98
C PRO A 231 5.18 -11.28 -6.72
N PHE A 232 4.12 -11.49 -7.51
CA PHE A 232 3.19 -12.62 -7.33
C PHE A 232 3.70 -13.92 -7.95
N GLY A 233 4.25 -13.86 -9.17
CA GLY A 233 4.71 -15.04 -9.91
C GLY A 233 5.18 -14.67 -11.30
N THR A 234 5.99 -15.50 -11.94
CA THR A 234 6.55 -15.21 -13.27
C THR A 234 5.59 -15.54 -14.41
N ASP A 235 4.43 -16.15 -14.14
CA ASP A 235 3.44 -16.49 -15.15
C ASP A 235 2.14 -15.67 -15.04
N THR A 236 1.32 -15.76 -16.09
CA THR A 236 0.08 -15.00 -16.20
C THR A 236 -0.99 -15.49 -15.22
N LEU A 237 -0.91 -16.73 -14.73
CA LEU A 237 -1.91 -17.29 -13.79
C LEU A 237 -1.78 -16.62 -12.42
N SER A 238 -0.57 -16.25 -12.02
CA SER A 238 -0.32 -15.53 -10.77
C SER A 238 -0.98 -14.14 -10.71
N ALA A 239 -1.43 -13.58 -11.85
CA ALA A 239 -2.27 -12.37 -11.86
C ALA A 239 -3.60 -12.58 -11.11
N ILE A 240 -4.03 -13.83 -10.89
CA ILE A 240 -5.22 -14.15 -10.11
C ILE A 240 -5.15 -13.65 -8.68
N TYR A 241 -3.95 -13.58 -8.09
CA TYR A 241 -3.76 -13.09 -6.73
C TYR A 241 -4.13 -11.60 -6.59
N ALA A 242 -3.94 -10.79 -7.66
CA ALA A 242 -4.38 -9.40 -7.70
C ALA A 242 -5.91 -9.28 -7.62
N LEU A 243 -6.61 -10.15 -8.36
CA LEU A 243 -8.07 -10.18 -8.37
C LEU A 243 -8.62 -10.79 -7.08
N GLY A 244 -7.96 -11.79 -6.51
CA GLY A 244 -8.26 -12.31 -5.17
C GLY A 244 -8.08 -11.25 -4.08
N PHE A 245 -7.07 -10.38 -4.18
CA PHE A 245 -6.92 -9.21 -3.31
C PHE A 245 -8.10 -8.22 -3.45
N ALA A 246 -8.53 -7.95 -4.68
CA ALA A 246 -9.68 -7.09 -4.97
C ALA A 246 -11.00 -7.65 -4.41
N VAL A 247 -11.24 -8.96 -4.56
CA VAL A 247 -12.40 -9.64 -3.97
C VAL A 247 -12.38 -9.53 -2.44
N ARG A 248 -11.25 -9.82 -1.80
CA ARG A 248 -11.14 -9.72 -0.33
C ARG A 248 -11.29 -8.30 0.19
N SER A 249 -10.92 -7.29 -0.60
CA SER A 249 -11.19 -5.90 -0.25
C SER A 249 -12.70 -5.63 -0.11
N ALA A 250 -13.52 -6.18 -1.01
CA ALA A 250 -14.98 -6.08 -0.91
C ALA A 250 -15.54 -6.87 0.30
N LEU A 251 -15.02 -8.07 0.53
CA LEU A 251 -15.44 -8.92 1.66
C LEU A 251 -15.07 -8.32 3.02
N THR A 252 -13.91 -7.67 3.12
CA THR A 252 -13.35 -7.15 4.38
C THR A 252 -13.87 -5.75 4.69
N PHE A 253 -13.78 -4.82 3.73
CA PHE A 253 -14.11 -3.40 3.95
C PHE A 253 -15.50 -3.03 3.45
N GLY A 254 -15.99 -3.72 2.42
CA GLY A 254 -17.34 -3.54 1.90
C GLY A 254 -18.41 -4.32 2.68
N GLY A 255 -18.01 -5.29 3.51
CA GLY A 255 -18.92 -6.12 4.29
C GLY A 255 -19.74 -7.11 3.46
N MET A 256 -19.37 -7.35 2.20
CA MET A 256 -20.03 -8.34 1.34
C MET A 256 -19.77 -9.77 1.83
N LYS A 257 -20.70 -10.67 1.55
CA LYS A 257 -20.55 -12.11 1.82
C LYS A 257 -20.15 -12.86 0.54
N GLY A 258 -19.53 -14.03 0.70
CA GLY A 258 -19.24 -14.91 -0.43
C GLY A 258 -20.52 -15.25 -1.22
N GLY A 259 -20.41 -15.28 -2.55
CA GLY A 259 -21.52 -15.51 -3.47
C GLY A 259 -22.32 -14.25 -3.86
N MET A 260 -22.06 -13.10 -3.22
CA MET A 260 -22.62 -11.81 -3.63
C MET A 260 -21.83 -11.22 -4.81
N SER A 261 -21.72 -12.00 -5.91
CA SER A 261 -20.80 -11.73 -7.02
C SER A 261 -21.04 -10.36 -7.65
N ARG A 262 -22.29 -10.00 -7.90
CA ARG A 262 -22.66 -8.70 -8.48
C ARG A 262 -22.23 -7.54 -7.59
N GLU A 263 -22.52 -7.62 -6.29
CA GLU A 263 -22.20 -6.58 -5.31
C GLU A 263 -20.68 -6.43 -5.15
N ILE A 264 -19.95 -7.55 -5.15
CA ILE A 264 -18.47 -7.55 -5.09
C ILE A 264 -17.88 -6.89 -6.35
N LEU A 265 -18.38 -7.20 -7.54
CA LEU A 265 -17.92 -6.58 -8.79
C LEU A 265 -18.22 -5.08 -8.81
N MET A 266 -19.42 -4.68 -8.36
CA MET A 266 -19.80 -3.27 -8.27
C MET A 266 -18.96 -2.50 -7.24
N TYR A 267 -18.68 -3.10 -6.07
CA TYR A 267 -17.79 -2.52 -5.08
C TYR A 267 -16.40 -2.25 -5.68
N ASN A 268 -15.83 -3.24 -6.36
CA ASN A 268 -14.51 -3.10 -6.98
C ASN A 268 -14.49 -2.02 -8.05
N LYS A 269 -15.51 -1.98 -8.91
CA LYS A 269 -15.64 -0.93 -9.93
C LYS A 269 -15.66 0.48 -9.33
N GLU A 270 -16.39 0.67 -8.23
CA GLU A 270 -16.66 2.00 -7.65
C GLU A 270 -15.64 2.45 -6.61
N ARG A 271 -15.02 1.51 -5.88
CA ARG A 271 -14.18 1.79 -4.71
C ARG A 271 -12.72 1.38 -4.89
N VAL A 272 -12.42 0.43 -5.78
CA VAL A 272 -11.06 -0.07 -6.00
C VAL A 272 -10.53 0.49 -7.30
N PHE A 273 -9.67 1.50 -7.21
CA PHE A 273 -9.07 2.18 -8.36
C PHE A 273 -7.90 1.38 -8.94
N ALA A 274 -8.20 0.23 -9.54
CA ALA A 274 -7.19 -0.64 -10.14
C ALA A 274 -7.19 -0.64 -11.66
N PHE A 275 -6.02 -0.85 -12.26
CA PHE A 275 -5.84 -1.05 -13.70
C PHE A 275 -4.81 -2.14 -13.98
N VAL A 276 -4.88 -2.72 -15.18
CA VAL A 276 -3.92 -3.70 -15.67
C VAL A 276 -3.01 -3.07 -16.71
N LEU A 277 -1.71 -3.22 -16.55
CA LEU A 277 -0.70 -2.84 -17.54
C LEU A 277 -0.10 -4.12 -18.14
N ALA A 278 -0.52 -4.46 -19.36
CA ALA A 278 -0.01 -5.61 -20.10
C ALA A 278 1.24 -5.18 -20.89
N LEU A 279 2.38 -5.79 -20.57
CA LEU A 279 3.66 -5.49 -21.19
C LEU A 279 4.12 -6.62 -22.13
N GLY A 280 4.55 -6.24 -23.32
CA GLY A 280 4.96 -7.10 -24.42
C GLY A 280 3.80 -7.87 -25.06
N GLU A 281 4.13 -8.98 -25.72
CA GLU A 281 3.16 -9.73 -26.53
C GLU A 281 1.99 -10.27 -25.68
N VAL A 282 0.77 -10.08 -26.19
CA VAL A 282 -0.49 -10.50 -25.57
C VAL A 282 -0.98 -11.82 -26.19
N ASP A 283 -0.73 -12.92 -25.50
CA ASP A 283 -1.24 -14.24 -25.86
C ASP A 283 -2.73 -14.42 -25.50
N ASP A 284 -3.32 -15.56 -25.89
CA ASP A 284 -4.73 -15.87 -25.63
C ASP A 284 -5.06 -15.88 -24.13
N LEU A 285 -4.12 -16.33 -23.28
CA LEU A 285 -4.32 -16.42 -21.84
C LEU A 285 -4.37 -15.03 -21.23
N LYS A 286 -3.48 -14.12 -21.64
CA LYS A 286 -3.53 -12.70 -21.24
C LYS A 286 -4.82 -12.04 -21.69
N TYR A 287 -5.29 -12.29 -22.92
CA TYR A 287 -6.59 -11.79 -23.38
C TYR A 287 -7.76 -12.30 -22.51
N ALA A 288 -7.73 -13.57 -22.13
CA ALA A 288 -8.78 -14.19 -21.31
C ALA A 288 -8.76 -13.65 -19.86
N ALA A 289 -7.58 -13.53 -19.25
CA ALA A 289 -7.42 -12.94 -17.91
C ALA A 289 -7.81 -11.46 -17.89
N ALA A 290 -7.43 -10.70 -18.94
CA ALA A 290 -7.82 -9.31 -19.13
C ALA A 290 -9.35 -9.15 -19.23
N ALA A 291 -10.04 -10.03 -19.96
CA ALA A 291 -11.50 -10.05 -19.99
C ALA A 291 -12.11 -10.26 -18.60
N GLY A 292 -11.47 -11.11 -17.77
CA GLY A 292 -11.82 -11.28 -16.36
C GLY A 292 -11.64 -10.00 -15.54
N ALA A 293 -10.51 -9.29 -15.69
CA ALA A 293 -10.26 -8.03 -15.00
C ALA A 293 -11.28 -6.93 -15.37
N ILE A 294 -11.73 -6.89 -16.63
CA ILE A 294 -12.77 -5.95 -17.07
C ILE A 294 -14.08 -6.16 -16.29
N ASN A 295 -14.45 -7.38 -15.88
CA ASN A 295 -15.64 -7.60 -15.04
C ASN A 295 -15.59 -6.82 -13.72
N PHE A 296 -14.41 -6.60 -13.17
CA PHE A 296 -14.20 -5.83 -11.94
C PHE A 296 -14.24 -4.31 -12.17
N GLY A 297 -14.42 -3.87 -13.42
CA GLY A 297 -14.31 -2.47 -13.81
C GLY A 297 -12.87 -1.99 -13.96
N PHE A 298 -11.90 -2.90 -14.03
CA PHE A 298 -10.48 -2.57 -14.19
C PHE A 298 -10.13 -2.50 -15.68
N PRO A 299 -9.68 -1.34 -16.19
CA PRO A 299 -9.27 -1.18 -17.56
C PRO A 299 -7.91 -1.84 -17.79
N VAL A 300 -7.67 -2.21 -19.05
CA VAL A 300 -6.43 -2.85 -19.49
C VAL A 300 -5.73 -1.95 -20.50
N ILE A 301 -4.48 -1.62 -20.21
CA ILE A 301 -3.63 -0.83 -21.09
C ILE A 301 -2.50 -1.75 -21.56
N ALA A 302 -2.30 -1.83 -22.88
CA ALA A 302 -1.23 -2.63 -23.47
C ALA A 302 -0.18 -1.76 -24.14
N ASP A 303 1.10 -2.10 -23.96
CA ASP A 303 2.24 -1.41 -24.58
C ASP A 303 2.55 -1.91 -26.02
N THR A 304 1.65 -2.74 -26.58
CA THR A 304 1.73 -3.30 -27.93
C THR A 304 0.51 -2.94 -28.76
N VAL A 305 0.63 -3.07 -30.08
CA VAL A 305 -0.46 -2.82 -31.03
C VAL A 305 -1.51 -3.93 -30.90
N ILE A 306 -2.64 -3.60 -30.28
CA ILE A 306 -3.79 -4.49 -30.13
C ILE A 306 -5.07 -3.73 -30.47
N PRO A 307 -6.17 -4.41 -30.82
CA PRO A 307 -7.46 -3.73 -30.96
C PRO A 307 -7.92 -3.14 -29.62
N GLU A 308 -8.68 -2.05 -29.69
CA GLU A 308 -9.16 -1.34 -28.51
C GLU A 308 -10.64 -1.63 -28.20
N ILE A 309 -11.04 -1.36 -26.95
CA ILE A 309 -12.42 -1.36 -26.48
C ILE A 309 -12.65 -0.03 -25.76
N LEU A 310 -12.92 1.00 -26.56
CA LEU A 310 -13.17 2.37 -26.10
C LEU A 310 -14.55 2.65 -25.46
N PRO A 311 -15.61 1.83 -25.66
CA PRO A 311 -16.89 2.09 -24.98
C PRO A 311 -16.77 2.10 -23.46
N THR A 312 -17.54 2.99 -22.81
CA THR A 312 -17.65 3.08 -21.35
C THR A 312 -18.78 2.17 -20.83
N GLY A 313 -18.82 1.93 -19.52
CA GLY A 313 -19.98 1.29 -18.88
C GLY A 313 -19.60 0.23 -17.86
N VAL A 314 -18.68 -0.68 -18.20
CA VAL A 314 -18.11 -1.65 -17.24
C VAL A 314 -16.95 -1.01 -16.47
N THR A 315 -15.97 -0.42 -17.17
CA THR A 315 -14.96 0.47 -16.56
C THR A 315 -15.44 1.93 -16.56
N THR A 316 -14.69 2.79 -15.87
CA THR A 316 -15.00 4.23 -15.77
C THR A 316 -14.93 4.95 -17.12
N TYR A 317 -13.85 4.71 -17.88
CA TYR A 317 -13.68 5.22 -19.23
C TYR A 317 -13.54 4.06 -20.21
N GLU A 318 -12.40 3.90 -20.88
CA GLU A 318 -12.15 2.82 -21.83
C GLU A 318 -11.93 1.48 -21.13
N HIS A 319 -12.34 0.36 -21.75
CA HIS A 319 -12.08 -0.98 -21.21
C HIS A 319 -10.69 -1.48 -21.60
N VAL A 320 -10.28 -1.23 -22.85
CA VAL A 320 -8.98 -1.65 -23.40
C VAL A 320 -8.41 -0.53 -24.25
N VAL A 321 -7.18 -0.10 -23.93
CA VAL A 321 -6.42 0.93 -24.64
C VAL A 321 -5.11 0.34 -25.15
N SER A 322 -4.79 0.60 -26.41
CA SER A 322 -3.51 0.20 -27.01
C SER A 322 -2.60 1.42 -27.11
N MET A 323 -1.45 1.34 -26.47
CA MET A 323 -0.46 2.41 -26.44
C MET A 323 0.92 1.83 -26.79
N PRO A 324 1.18 1.52 -28.07
CA PRO A 324 2.42 0.89 -28.50
C PRO A 324 3.65 1.68 -28.02
N PHE A 325 4.54 1.05 -27.26
CA PHE A 325 5.58 1.76 -26.51
C PHE A 325 6.45 2.68 -27.38
N ASN A 326 6.82 2.21 -28.58
CA ASN A 326 7.68 2.97 -29.50
C ASN A 326 6.94 4.10 -30.24
N GLU A 327 5.61 4.17 -30.15
CA GLU A 327 4.77 5.19 -30.77
C GLU A 327 4.35 6.29 -29.77
N ILE A 328 4.75 6.16 -28.50
CA ILE A 328 4.52 7.17 -27.47
C ILE A 328 5.40 8.40 -27.74
N ASP A 329 4.77 9.58 -27.73
CA ASP A 329 5.41 10.88 -27.98
C ASP A 329 6.26 11.34 -26.79
N GLY A 330 7.41 10.70 -26.60
CA GLY A 330 8.44 11.06 -25.62
C GLY A 330 9.82 11.11 -26.27
N THR A 331 10.69 11.97 -25.74
CA THR A 331 12.04 12.21 -26.27
C THR A 331 12.96 11.01 -26.10
N ASP A 332 12.78 10.22 -25.04
CA ASP A 332 13.48 8.97 -24.78
C ASP A 332 12.57 7.89 -24.18
N ASP A 333 13.11 6.69 -23.96
CA ASP A 333 12.34 5.56 -23.42
C ASP A 333 11.89 5.77 -21.96
N LEU A 334 12.56 6.64 -21.19
CA LEU A 334 12.18 6.92 -19.81
C LEU A 334 10.98 7.88 -19.75
N GLU A 335 10.95 8.88 -20.62
CA GLU A 335 9.80 9.79 -20.78
C GLU A 335 8.59 9.04 -21.32
N ARG A 336 8.78 8.11 -22.28
CA ARG A 336 7.71 7.24 -22.77
C ARG A 336 7.11 6.36 -21.67
N ALA A 337 7.96 5.81 -20.79
CA ALA A 337 7.51 5.04 -19.63
C ALA A 337 6.67 5.90 -18.67
N GLU A 338 7.04 7.17 -18.47
CA GLU A 338 6.28 8.09 -17.64
C GLU A 338 4.90 8.43 -18.25
N LEU A 339 4.86 8.72 -19.55
CA LEU A 339 3.62 8.99 -20.29
C LEU A 339 2.70 7.76 -20.31
N LEU A 340 3.26 6.54 -20.40
CA LEU A 340 2.50 5.30 -20.31
C LEU A 340 1.81 5.15 -18.94
N VAL A 341 2.54 5.38 -17.85
CA VAL A 341 1.98 5.35 -16.49
C VAL A 341 0.91 6.44 -16.31
N GLN A 342 1.17 7.65 -16.82
CA GLN A 342 0.19 8.74 -16.79
C GLN A 342 -1.11 8.34 -17.51
N LYS A 343 -1.00 7.74 -18.70
CA LYS A 343 -2.18 7.28 -19.44
C LYS A 343 -2.97 6.22 -18.69
N CYS A 344 -2.30 5.29 -18.01
CA CYS A 344 -2.97 4.28 -17.19
C CYS A 344 -3.80 4.90 -16.05
N ILE A 345 -3.23 5.90 -15.37
CA ILE A 345 -3.87 6.66 -14.29
C ILE A 345 -5.11 7.41 -14.83
N GLU A 346 -4.99 8.05 -16.00
CA GLU A 346 -6.08 8.77 -16.65
C GLU A 346 -7.23 7.84 -17.04
N VAL A 347 -6.94 6.71 -17.70
CA VAL A 347 -7.94 5.74 -18.17
C VAL A 347 -8.71 5.10 -17.02
N ARG A 348 -8.08 4.88 -15.87
CA ARG A 348 -8.79 4.40 -14.67
C ARG A 348 -9.50 5.51 -13.89
N GLY A 349 -9.05 6.75 -14.05
CA GLY A 349 -9.51 7.89 -13.26
C GLY A 349 -8.96 7.89 -11.83
N VAL A 350 -7.74 7.37 -11.64
CA VAL A 350 -7.06 7.37 -10.33
C VAL A 350 -6.76 8.81 -9.93
N LYS A 351 -7.34 9.29 -8.83
CA LYS A 351 -7.05 10.62 -8.30
C LYS A 351 -5.81 10.57 -7.44
N VAL A 352 -4.64 10.75 -8.07
CA VAL A 352 -3.37 10.81 -7.35
C VAL A 352 -3.21 12.19 -6.72
N LYS A 353 -3.10 12.24 -5.39
CA LYS A 353 -2.56 13.42 -4.70
C LYS A 353 -1.04 13.34 -4.76
N VAL A 354 -0.44 13.84 -5.84
CA VAL A 354 1.01 13.97 -5.91
C VAL A 354 1.42 15.07 -4.93
N SER A 355 1.90 14.67 -3.75
CA SER A 355 2.60 15.59 -2.87
C SER A 355 3.99 15.79 -3.44
N ASN A 356 4.18 16.82 -4.26
CA ASN A 356 5.50 17.17 -4.79
C ASN A 356 6.35 17.73 -3.64
N VAL A 357 7.06 16.84 -2.94
CA VAL A 357 8.04 17.22 -1.94
C VAL A 357 9.38 17.47 -2.63
N PRO A 358 9.98 18.67 -2.51
CA PRO A 358 11.16 19.04 -3.28
C PRO A 358 12.44 18.45 -2.66
N VAL A 359 12.62 17.14 -2.84
CA VAL A 359 13.80 16.37 -2.38
C VAL A 359 14.42 15.56 -3.52
N PRO A 360 15.74 15.28 -3.46
CA PRO A 360 16.45 14.59 -4.54
C PRO A 360 16.34 13.06 -4.47
N VAL A 361 15.62 12.54 -3.47
CA VAL A 361 15.35 11.12 -3.28
C VAL A 361 13.86 10.84 -3.53
N PRO A 362 13.48 9.60 -3.91
CA PRO A 362 12.07 9.21 -3.92
C PRO A 362 11.41 9.51 -2.57
N TYR A 363 10.19 10.05 -2.62
CA TYR A 363 9.41 10.41 -1.45
C TYR A 363 8.00 9.81 -1.56
N GLY A 364 7.50 9.20 -0.49
CA GLY A 364 6.19 8.53 -0.44
C GLY A 364 6.05 7.62 0.78
N SER A 365 4.84 7.16 1.08
CA SER A 365 4.58 6.33 2.26
C SER A 365 5.19 4.92 2.15
N ALA A 366 5.56 4.50 0.92
CA ALA A 366 6.30 3.27 0.66
C ALA A 366 7.74 3.26 1.21
N PHE A 367 8.26 4.41 1.66
CA PHE A 367 9.62 4.47 2.21
C PHE A 367 9.63 4.58 3.74
N GLU A 368 8.46 4.73 4.39
CA GLU A 368 8.36 4.99 5.82
C GLU A 368 8.96 3.88 6.71
N GLY A 369 8.98 2.64 6.21
CA GLY A 369 9.52 1.47 6.91
C GLY A 369 11.01 1.21 6.70
N GLU A 370 11.70 1.99 5.85
CA GLU A 370 13.11 1.71 5.52
C GLU A 370 14.01 1.81 6.77
N VAL A 371 14.88 0.81 6.94
CA VAL A 371 15.84 0.76 8.05
C VAL A 371 17.25 1.03 7.55
N VAL A 372 17.84 2.14 8.00
CA VAL A 372 19.24 2.46 7.68
C VAL A 372 20.18 1.72 8.64
N ARG A 373 20.77 0.62 8.14
CA ARG A 373 21.76 -0.18 8.87
C ARG A 373 23.10 0.55 8.95
N LYS A 374 23.91 0.20 9.95
CA LYS A 374 25.22 0.85 10.20
C LYS A 374 26.15 0.78 8.98
N SER A 375 26.15 -0.33 8.25
CA SER A 375 26.91 -0.52 6.99
C SER A 375 26.64 0.58 5.98
N ASP A 376 25.39 0.99 5.86
CA ASP A 376 24.87 1.86 4.81
C ASP A 376 24.68 3.30 5.30
N MET A 377 24.94 3.56 6.58
CA MET A 377 24.79 4.86 7.23
C MET A 377 25.87 5.86 6.79
N ARG A 378 25.44 7.05 6.38
CA ARG A 378 26.28 8.22 6.13
C ARG A 378 26.55 9.01 7.40
N VAL A 379 25.50 9.33 8.16
CA VAL A 379 25.54 10.10 9.40
C VAL A 379 24.35 9.74 10.30
N GLU A 380 24.53 9.87 11.61
CA GLU A 380 23.53 9.66 12.65
C GLU A 380 23.35 10.94 13.49
N PHE A 381 22.10 11.27 13.84
CA PHE A 381 21.76 12.36 14.76
C PHE A 381 20.96 11.80 15.94
N GLY A 382 21.33 12.16 17.16
CA GLY A 382 20.73 11.58 18.37
C GLY A 382 21.31 10.22 18.75
N GLY A 383 20.47 9.35 19.33
CA GLY A 383 20.89 8.02 19.78
C GLY A 383 21.87 8.05 20.96
N LYS A 384 22.90 7.18 20.90
CA LYS A 384 23.87 7.00 22.00
C LYS A 384 24.99 8.04 22.02
N HIS A 385 25.34 8.58 20.84
CA HIS A 385 26.58 9.35 20.63
C HIS A 385 26.35 10.84 20.35
N SER A 386 25.10 11.24 20.15
CA SER A 386 24.70 12.63 19.89
C SER A 386 23.33 12.90 20.51
N ARG A 387 22.90 14.16 20.49
CA ARG A 387 21.56 14.60 20.91
C ARG A 387 20.80 15.11 19.71
N CYS A 388 19.54 14.69 19.60
CA CYS A 388 18.64 15.20 18.60
C CYS A 388 17.29 15.49 19.22
N PHE A 389 16.71 16.63 18.86
CA PHE A 389 15.38 17.00 19.31
C PHE A 389 14.54 17.56 18.17
N GLU A 390 13.22 17.44 18.33
CA GLU A 390 12.22 18.03 17.43
C GLU A 390 11.20 18.81 18.24
N TYR A 391 11.03 20.10 17.93
CA TYR A 391 10.17 21.00 18.69
C TYR A 391 9.29 21.81 17.75
N LEU A 392 7.98 21.63 17.86
CA LEU A 392 6.99 22.39 17.09
C LEU A 392 6.19 23.29 18.04
N TYR A 393 6.05 24.56 17.70
CA TYR A 393 5.23 25.51 18.46
C TYR A 393 4.54 26.53 17.57
N MET A 394 3.42 27.06 18.08
CA MET A 394 2.65 28.08 17.42
C MET A 394 3.26 29.46 17.64
N VAL A 395 3.25 30.29 16.59
CA VAL A 395 3.60 31.71 16.63
C VAL A 395 2.51 32.55 15.99
N ASP A 396 2.55 33.86 16.25
CA ASP A 396 1.63 34.80 15.63
C ASP A 396 1.87 34.87 14.10
N LEU A 397 0.79 35.05 13.34
CA LEU A 397 0.82 35.08 11.87
C LEU A 397 1.78 36.14 11.30
N ASP A 398 2.04 37.21 12.05
CA ASP A 398 2.92 38.31 11.64
C ASP A 398 4.40 38.04 11.95
N ASP A 399 4.70 37.11 12.86
CA ASP A 399 6.06 36.79 13.30
C ASP A 399 6.72 35.65 12.50
N ILE A 400 5.97 35.06 11.56
CA ILE A 400 6.43 33.91 10.75
C ILE A 400 6.45 34.20 9.25
N THR A 401 7.51 33.71 8.60
CA THR A 401 7.65 33.74 7.14
C THR A 401 7.43 32.33 6.58
N ASP A 402 6.34 32.14 5.85
CA ASP A 402 6.05 30.83 5.25
C ASP A 402 7.13 30.38 4.27
N GLY A 403 7.48 29.09 4.31
CA GLY A 403 8.48 28.48 3.43
C GLY A 403 9.92 28.83 3.79
N LYS A 404 10.15 29.60 4.85
CA LYS A 404 11.50 29.92 5.30
C LYS A 404 12.15 28.70 5.94
N ILE A 405 13.27 28.27 5.37
CA ILE A 405 14.07 27.16 5.87
C ILE A 405 15.47 27.69 6.18
N GLU A 406 15.93 27.48 7.41
CA GLU A 406 17.26 27.89 7.86
C GLU A 406 18.04 26.68 8.38
N VAL A 407 19.26 26.49 7.90
CA VAL A 407 20.22 25.54 8.49
C VAL A 407 21.28 26.36 9.23
N VAL A 408 21.33 26.21 10.55
CA VAL A 408 22.20 27.01 11.43
C VAL A 408 23.23 26.11 12.09
N GLY A 409 24.46 26.18 11.61
CA GLY A 409 25.58 25.38 12.10
C GLY A 409 26.33 24.63 10.99
N PRO A 410 27.28 23.77 11.35
CA PRO A 410 28.02 22.95 10.39
C PRO A 410 27.12 21.92 9.69
N ASN A 411 27.41 21.64 8.43
CA ASN A 411 26.78 20.54 7.71
C ASN A 411 27.50 19.21 8.02
N PHE A 412 26.93 18.09 7.61
CA PHE A 412 27.55 16.77 7.82
C PHE A 412 28.57 16.36 6.75
N ASP A 413 28.83 17.23 5.77
CA ASP A 413 29.76 16.95 4.65
C ASP A 413 31.16 16.57 5.13
N ASP A 414 31.67 17.26 6.16
CA ASP A 414 32.99 17.03 6.75
C ASP A 414 33.04 15.89 7.79
N ILE A 415 31.89 15.30 8.10
CA ILE A 415 31.80 14.16 9.01
C ILE A 415 32.10 12.89 8.23
N GLY A 416 33.04 12.07 8.71
CA GLY A 416 33.32 10.76 8.11
C GLY A 416 32.07 9.87 8.05
N ALA A 417 32.04 8.92 7.10
CA ALA A 417 30.94 7.97 7.00
C ALA A 417 30.75 7.22 8.33
N GLN A 418 29.48 6.96 8.70
CA GLN A 418 29.08 6.41 9.99
C GLN A 418 29.38 7.30 11.20
N GLY A 419 29.65 8.59 11.01
CA GLY A 419 29.80 9.57 12.08
C GLY A 419 28.48 10.01 12.71
N HIS A 420 28.57 10.86 13.72
CA HIS A 420 27.43 11.37 14.51
C HIS A 420 27.52 12.89 14.68
N MET A 421 26.37 13.55 14.83
CA MET A 421 26.25 15.00 15.01
C MET A 421 24.99 15.35 15.82
N ASP A 422 25.06 16.43 16.61
CA ASP A 422 23.88 16.97 17.29
C ASP A 422 22.97 17.71 16.31
N MET A 423 21.65 17.57 16.45
CA MET A 423 20.68 18.23 15.55
C MET A 423 19.38 18.61 16.25
N GLY A 424 18.93 19.84 16.09
CA GLY A 424 17.60 20.30 16.49
C GLY A 424 16.75 20.59 15.26
N ILE A 425 15.51 20.10 15.24
CA ILE A 425 14.50 20.50 14.26
C ILE A 425 13.49 21.38 14.99
N VAL A 426 13.48 22.68 14.67
CA VAL A 426 12.52 23.63 15.22
C VAL A 426 11.52 24.00 14.13
N VAL A 427 10.24 23.75 14.39
CA VAL A 427 9.14 24.01 13.46
C VAL A 427 8.22 25.07 14.05
N GLU A 428 8.18 26.22 13.41
CA GLU A 428 7.23 27.28 13.73
C GLU A 428 6.03 27.14 12.81
N VAL A 429 4.83 27.15 13.39
CA VAL A 429 3.57 27.10 12.63
C VAL A 429 2.65 28.24 13.01
N ALA A 430 1.87 28.74 12.05
CA ALA A 430 0.80 29.69 12.33
C ALA A 430 -0.41 29.39 11.46
N GLY A 431 -1.60 29.69 11.98
CA GLY A 431 -2.82 29.65 11.20
C GLY A 431 -4.04 30.08 11.99
N ARG A 432 -5.10 30.48 11.29
CA ARG A 432 -6.30 31.06 11.93
C ARG A 432 -7.05 30.09 12.84
N LYS A 433 -6.95 28.79 12.54
CA LYS A 433 -7.54 27.71 13.34
C LYS A 433 -6.51 26.98 14.19
N MET A 434 -5.23 27.35 14.09
CA MET A 434 -4.17 26.73 14.89
C MET A 434 -4.36 27.09 16.35
N GLN A 435 -4.08 26.13 17.23
CA GLN A 435 -4.18 26.27 18.69
C GLN A 435 -2.98 25.59 19.33
N THR A 436 -2.56 26.05 20.51
CA THR A 436 -1.46 25.44 21.28
C THR A 436 -1.69 23.95 21.56
N ASP A 437 -2.96 23.54 21.63
CA ASP A 437 -3.37 22.16 21.90
C ASP A 437 -3.07 21.23 20.72
N PHE A 438 -2.88 21.78 19.51
CA PHE A 438 -2.53 21.02 18.31
C PHE A 438 -1.02 20.82 18.14
N GLU A 439 -0.18 21.53 18.91
CA GLU A 439 1.27 21.44 18.78
C GLU A 439 1.78 20.02 18.98
N PRO A 440 1.38 19.25 20.02
CA PRO A 440 1.87 17.88 20.21
C PRO A 440 1.45 16.95 19.06
N VAL A 441 0.26 17.16 18.51
CA VAL A 441 -0.28 16.35 17.40
C VAL A 441 0.51 16.57 16.12
N LEU A 442 0.82 17.83 15.81
CA LEU A 442 1.61 18.20 14.64
C LEU A 442 3.09 17.80 14.82
N GLU A 443 3.66 17.98 16.02
CA GLU A 443 5.04 17.59 16.34
C GLU A 443 5.25 16.10 16.07
N ARG A 444 4.26 15.25 16.41
CA ARG A 444 4.31 13.81 16.15
C ARG A 444 4.40 13.46 14.66
N GLN A 445 3.92 14.32 13.76
CA GLN A 445 3.93 14.06 12.32
C GLN A 445 5.32 14.20 11.70
N VAL A 446 6.26 14.88 12.38
CA VAL A 446 7.66 14.98 11.94
C VAL A 446 8.24 13.59 11.69
N HIS A 447 7.91 12.62 12.55
CA HIS A 447 8.31 11.23 12.38
C HIS A 447 7.87 10.62 11.04
N TYR A 448 6.58 10.73 10.69
CA TYR A 448 6.05 10.15 9.46
C TYR A 448 6.56 10.89 8.23
N PHE A 449 6.62 12.22 8.30
CA PHE A 449 7.04 13.05 7.18
C PHE A 449 8.51 12.81 6.82
N VAL A 450 9.39 12.74 7.82
CA VAL A 450 10.82 12.49 7.59
C VAL A 450 11.07 11.07 7.06
N ASN A 451 10.38 10.06 7.60
CA ASN A 451 10.49 8.67 7.12
C ASN A 451 9.95 8.47 5.70
N GLY A 452 9.11 9.39 5.18
CA GLY A 452 8.64 9.33 3.79
C GLY A 452 9.74 9.49 2.74
N ALA A 453 10.96 9.91 3.11
CA ALA A 453 12.09 10.07 2.20
C ALA A 453 12.96 8.79 2.16
N SER A 454 13.11 8.20 0.97
CA SER A 454 13.95 6.99 0.79
C SER A 454 15.40 7.24 1.23
N GLY A 455 15.92 6.31 2.02
CA GLY A 455 17.26 6.33 2.59
C GLY A 455 17.40 7.20 3.83
N VAL A 456 16.29 7.63 4.46
CA VAL A 456 16.26 8.36 5.74
C VAL A 456 15.41 7.58 6.75
N GLN A 457 15.92 7.42 7.96
CA GLN A 457 15.21 6.76 9.06
C GLN A 457 15.08 7.72 10.24
N HIS A 458 13.87 7.87 10.78
CA HIS A 458 13.54 8.65 11.96
C HIS A 458 12.84 7.79 13.01
N ILE A 459 13.33 7.78 14.25
CA ILE A 459 12.74 7.07 15.39
C ILE A 459 12.78 7.99 16.61
N GLY A 460 11.88 7.78 17.58
CA GLY A 460 11.81 8.60 18.78
C GLY A 460 10.88 9.78 18.60
N GLN A 461 10.93 10.71 19.56
CA GLN A 461 10.12 11.91 19.60
C GLN A 461 10.76 12.97 20.53
N ARG A 462 10.32 14.22 20.46
CA ARG A 462 10.74 15.30 21.38
C ARG A 462 12.27 15.38 21.49
N ASP A 463 12.86 15.31 22.68
CA ASP A 463 14.31 15.41 22.92
C ASP A 463 15.09 14.09 22.86
N ILE A 464 14.43 13.01 22.42
CA ILE A 464 15.03 11.68 22.21
C ILE A 464 14.87 11.21 20.76
N ALA A 465 14.69 12.15 19.82
CA ALA A 465 14.68 11.85 18.41
C ALA A 465 16.01 11.19 17.97
N TRP A 466 15.93 10.30 16.99
CA TRP A 466 17.06 9.54 16.47
C TRP A 466 16.91 9.38 14.97
N ILE A 467 17.80 10.01 14.22
CA ILE A 467 17.70 10.13 12.76
C ILE A 467 18.97 9.59 12.09
N ARG A 468 18.80 8.85 10.99
CA ARG A 468 19.91 8.35 10.16
C ARG A 468 19.68 8.71 8.71
N ILE A 469 20.77 9.03 8.03
CA ILE A 469 20.81 9.23 6.58
C ILE A 469 21.72 8.15 5.98
N SER A 470 21.26 7.49 4.92
CA SER A 470 22.05 6.51 4.18
C SER A 470 23.08 7.16 3.24
N LYS A 471 24.12 6.42 2.86
CA LYS A 471 25.09 6.82 1.84
C LYS A 471 24.40 7.12 0.51
N ALA A 472 23.48 6.24 0.08
CA ALA A 472 22.75 6.40 -1.16
C ALA A 472 21.90 7.68 -1.22
N ALA A 473 21.27 8.08 -0.11
CA ALA A 473 20.52 9.34 -0.04
C ALA A 473 21.45 10.56 -0.13
N ALA A 474 22.57 10.53 0.61
CA ALA A 474 23.56 11.61 0.58
C ALA A 474 24.23 11.75 -0.81
N ASP A 475 24.56 10.64 -1.47
CA ASP A 475 25.15 10.62 -2.81
C ASP A 475 24.19 11.18 -3.88
N LYS A 476 22.88 11.03 -3.66
CA LYS A 476 21.84 11.67 -4.48
C LYS A 476 21.66 13.16 -4.17
N GLY A 477 22.35 13.71 -3.18
CA GLY A 477 22.31 15.12 -2.82
C GLY A 477 21.33 15.46 -1.69
N PHE A 478 20.88 14.49 -0.89
CA PHE A 478 20.08 14.78 0.30
C PHE A 478 20.94 15.51 1.35
N THR A 479 20.39 16.58 1.94
CA THR A 479 21.09 17.52 2.85
C THR A 479 20.16 17.95 4.00
N LEU A 480 20.70 18.65 5.00
CA LEU A 480 19.91 19.14 6.14
C LEU A 480 18.74 20.07 5.75
N GLU A 481 18.88 20.85 4.67
CA GLU A 481 17.81 21.73 4.18
C GLU A 481 16.56 20.94 3.75
N HIS A 482 16.73 19.70 3.32
CA HIS A 482 15.64 18.86 2.84
C HIS A 482 14.67 18.45 3.94
N PHE A 483 15.09 18.38 5.21
CA PHE A 483 14.15 18.20 6.33
C PHE A 483 13.14 19.35 6.38
N GLY A 484 13.58 20.59 6.23
CA GLY A 484 12.69 21.75 6.17
C GLY A 484 11.73 21.71 4.98
N LYS A 485 12.23 21.29 3.81
CA LYS A 485 11.42 21.14 2.58
C LYS A 485 10.32 20.09 2.72
N ILE A 486 10.66 18.96 3.34
CA ILE A 486 9.70 17.89 3.66
C ILE A 486 8.62 18.43 4.58
N LEU A 487 9.02 19.00 5.72
CA LEU A 487 8.07 19.45 6.75
C LEU A 487 7.15 20.56 6.22
N HIS A 488 7.70 21.56 5.52
CA HIS A 488 6.88 22.61 4.89
C HIS A 488 5.83 22.03 3.93
N ALA A 489 6.26 21.21 2.97
CA ALA A 489 5.34 20.65 1.98
C ALA A 489 4.25 19.76 2.60
N ARG A 490 4.60 18.99 3.64
CA ARG A 490 3.69 18.01 4.25
C ARG A 490 2.72 18.60 5.26
N PHE A 491 3.16 19.56 6.07
CA PHE A 491 2.24 20.29 6.95
C PHE A 491 1.18 21.04 6.14
N HIS A 492 1.55 21.70 5.04
CA HIS A 492 0.59 22.29 4.11
C HIS A 492 -0.31 21.26 3.44
N GLY A 493 0.25 20.14 3.00
CA GLY A 493 -0.47 19.09 2.27
C GLY A 493 -1.53 18.36 3.12
N GLU A 494 -1.22 18.08 4.39
CA GLU A 494 -2.12 17.32 5.27
C GLU A 494 -2.93 18.20 6.24
N PHE A 495 -2.34 19.30 6.69
CA PHE A 495 -2.92 20.16 7.73
C PHE A 495 -3.23 21.58 7.24
N GLY A 496 -3.28 21.82 5.92
CA GLY A 496 -3.54 23.15 5.34
C GLY A 496 -4.91 23.77 5.70
N ALA A 497 -5.81 23.03 6.36
CA ALA A 497 -7.03 23.59 6.93
C ALA A 497 -6.80 24.33 8.26
N ILE A 498 -5.66 24.09 8.92
CA ILE A 498 -5.29 24.58 10.25
C ILE A 498 -4.00 25.39 10.20
N VAL A 499 -3.01 24.90 9.45
CA VAL A 499 -1.69 25.49 9.31
C VAL A 499 -1.65 26.32 8.03
N ASP A 500 -1.55 27.64 8.18
CA ASP A 500 -1.48 28.60 7.07
C ASP A 500 -0.03 28.96 6.69
N LYS A 501 0.91 28.87 7.65
CA LYS A 501 2.34 29.19 7.46
C LYS A 501 3.22 28.22 8.24
N VAL A 502 4.34 27.82 7.64
CA VAL A 502 5.35 26.95 8.26
C VAL A 502 6.75 27.50 8.00
N GLN A 503 7.56 27.59 9.05
CA GLN A 503 8.97 27.94 9.01
C GLN A 503 9.76 26.87 9.75
N VAL A 504 10.89 26.44 9.20
CA VAL A 504 11.70 25.35 9.78
C VAL A 504 13.13 25.81 9.96
N LYS A 505 13.69 25.53 11.14
CA LYS A 505 15.10 25.74 11.45
C LYS A 505 15.74 24.42 11.84
N VAL A 506 16.76 24.03 11.11
CA VAL A 506 17.61 22.87 11.42
C VAL A 506 18.89 23.39 12.08
N ILE A 507 19.11 23.02 13.32
CA ILE A 507 20.17 23.58 14.17
C ILE A 507 21.22 22.51 14.44
N THR A 508 22.44 22.73 13.99
CA THR A 508 23.62 21.89 14.29
C THR A 508 24.73 22.69 15.00
N ASP A 509 24.55 24.00 15.17
CA ASP A 509 25.43 24.83 15.99
C ASP A 509 25.35 24.38 17.47
N PRO A 510 26.46 24.02 18.12
CA PRO A 510 26.41 23.45 19.48
C PRO A 510 25.81 24.37 20.55
N ALA A 511 26.05 25.69 20.46
CA ALA A 511 25.56 26.63 21.46
C ALA A 511 24.06 26.86 21.30
N LEU A 512 23.62 27.09 20.05
CA LEU A 512 22.22 27.28 19.74
C LEU A 512 21.42 25.99 19.97
N HIS A 513 21.99 24.83 19.66
CA HIS A 513 21.39 23.53 19.95
C HIS A 513 21.11 23.36 21.44
N ALA A 514 22.06 23.68 22.31
CA ALA A 514 21.87 23.60 23.77
C ALA A 514 20.77 24.54 24.27
N GLU A 515 20.75 25.79 23.78
CA GLU A 515 19.72 26.77 24.14
C GLU A 515 18.31 26.31 23.74
N TRP A 516 18.13 25.84 22.51
CA TRP A 516 16.82 25.40 22.03
C TRP A 516 16.38 24.09 22.67
N LEU A 517 17.31 23.20 23.00
CA LEU A 517 17.01 21.97 23.72
C LEU A 517 16.41 22.27 25.12
N GLU A 518 16.94 23.27 25.83
CA GLU A 518 16.37 23.70 27.11
C GLU A 518 14.97 24.29 26.93
N LYS A 519 14.79 25.20 25.95
CA LYS A 519 13.45 25.76 25.62
C LYS A 519 12.43 24.67 25.29
N ALA A 520 12.83 23.69 24.49
CA ALA A 520 11.97 22.57 24.12
C ALA A 520 11.57 21.74 25.36
N ARG A 521 12.52 21.45 26.25
CA ARG A 521 12.26 20.72 27.50
C ARG A 521 11.30 21.44 28.44
N ASP A 522 11.44 22.74 28.57
CA ASP A 522 10.53 23.56 29.38
C ASP A 522 9.11 23.48 28.83
N ALA A 523 8.93 23.63 27.51
CA ALA A 523 7.64 23.47 26.85
C ALA A 523 7.08 22.04 27.02
N TYR A 524 7.92 21.00 26.91
CA TYR A 524 7.47 19.62 27.14
C TYR A 524 7.02 19.39 28.59
N ASN A 525 7.70 19.99 29.56
CA ASN A 525 7.31 19.90 30.97
C ASN A 525 5.96 20.58 31.21
N GLU A 526 5.74 21.78 30.65
CA GLU A 526 4.45 22.48 30.73
C GLU A 526 3.32 21.65 30.09
N ARG A 527 3.56 21.08 28.89
CA ARG A 527 2.61 20.18 28.22
C ARG A 527 2.29 18.97 29.10
N ASN A 528 3.29 18.36 29.74
CA ASN A 528 3.10 17.21 30.64
C ASN A 528 2.30 17.61 31.90
N GLU A 529 2.59 18.76 32.50
CA GLU A 529 1.86 19.27 33.67
C GLU A 529 0.39 19.54 33.35
N ARG A 530 0.12 20.18 32.21
CA ARG A 530 -1.25 20.43 31.74
C ARG A 530 -2.04 19.14 31.59
N MET A 531 -1.46 18.10 30.98
CA MET A 531 -2.09 16.78 30.90
C MET A 531 -2.34 16.18 32.29
N GLY A 532 -1.40 16.34 33.23
CA GLY A 532 -1.51 15.78 34.58
C GLY A 532 -2.65 16.35 35.43
N THR A 533 -3.25 17.47 35.02
CA THR A 533 -4.39 18.10 35.73
C THR A 533 -5.76 17.69 35.19
N LEU A 534 -5.81 17.02 34.03
CA LEU A 534 -7.05 16.67 33.35
C LEU A 534 -7.57 15.33 33.90
N LYS A 535 -8.80 15.31 34.43
CA LYS A 535 -9.43 14.12 35.03
C LYS A 535 -10.58 13.59 34.20
N ASP A 536 -10.86 12.29 34.33
CA ASP A 536 -11.94 11.62 33.61
C ASP A 536 -13.32 12.20 33.98
N ASP A 537 -13.51 12.67 35.23
CA ASP A 537 -14.74 13.30 35.70
C ASP A 537 -14.89 14.78 35.32
N ALA A 538 -13.84 15.39 34.78
CA ALA A 538 -13.82 16.80 34.37
C ALA A 538 -14.19 17.01 32.90
N VAL A 539 -14.34 15.93 32.12
CA VAL A 539 -14.69 15.98 30.70
C VAL A 539 -16.03 15.28 30.42
N PRO A 540 -16.89 15.83 29.54
CA PRO A 540 -18.17 15.21 29.18
C PRO A 540 -18.03 14.11 28.11
N GLU A 541 -16.85 13.98 27.51
CA GLU A 541 -16.60 13.15 26.34
C GLU A 541 -15.25 12.44 26.42
N PHE A 542 -15.21 11.20 25.95
CA PHE A 542 -13.99 10.46 25.63
C PHE A 542 -13.84 10.35 24.12
N TYR A 543 -12.75 9.73 23.66
CA TYR A 543 -12.52 9.52 22.23
C TYR A 543 -12.27 8.05 21.92
N THR A 544 -12.78 7.60 20.78
CA THR A 544 -12.31 6.34 20.18
C THR A 544 -10.95 6.57 19.52
N CYS A 545 -10.19 5.48 19.36
CA CYS A 545 -9.11 5.41 18.40
C CYS A 545 -9.17 4.05 17.70
N THR A 546 -9.45 4.07 16.41
CA THR A 546 -9.55 2.88 15.55
C THR A 546 -8.34 2.67 14.66
N LEU A 547 -7.24 3.43 14.85
CA LEU A 547 -6.01 3.30 14.05
C LEU A 547 -5.47 1.86 14.01
N CYS A 548 -5.52 1.16 15.14
CA CYS A 548 -5.05 -0.21 15.27
C CYS A 548 -6.00 -1.25 14.65
N GLN A 549 -7.17 -0.86 14.12
CA GLN A 549 -8.03 -1.77 13.35
C GLN A 549 -7.38 -2.26 12.06
N SER A 550 -6.27 -1.62 11.66
CA SER A 550 -5.32 -2.11 10.65
C SER A 550 -4.87 -3.54 10.89
N PHE A 551 -4.61 -3.92 12.14
CA PHE A 551 -4.11 -5.25 12.51
C PHE A 551 -4.96 -5.94 13.59
N ALA A 552 -5.84 -5.20 14.27
CA ALA A 552 -6.75 -5.71 15.30
C ALA A 552 -8.20 -5.25 15.00
N PRO A 553 -8.93 -5.94 14.10
CA PRO A 553 -10.14 -5.42 13.45
C PRO A 553 -11.30 -5.06 14.39
N THR A 554 -11.44 -5.80 15.48
CA THR A 554 -12.47 -5.56 16.51
C THR A 554 -11.96 -4.71 17.66
N HIS A 555 -10.72 -4.23 17.58
CA HIS A 555 -10.13 -3.42 18.64
C HIS A 555 -10.58 -1.96 18.50
N VAL A 556 -11.01 -1.38 19.61
CA VAL A 556 -11.25 0.05 19.75
C VAL A 556 -10.56 0.49 21.03
N CYS A 557 -9.65 1.46 20.92
CA CYS A 557 -9.16 2.15 22.09
C CYS A 557 -10.20 3.18 22.53
N ILE A 558 -10.57 3.18 23.81
CA ILE A 558 -11.29 4.29 24.45
C ILE A 558 -10.24 5.09 25.20
N VAL A 559 -10.02 6.33 24.76
CA VAL A 559 -8.99 7.22 25.30
C VAL A 559 -9.68 8.27 26.17
N SER A 560 -9.25 8.36 27.43
CA SER A 560 -9.72 9.33 28.43
C SER A 560 -8.55 10.17 28.94
N PRO A 561 -8.80 11.29 29.64
CA PRO A 561 -7.75 12.09 30.28
C PRO A 561 -6.74 11.28 31.11
N GLU A 562 -7.23 10.35 31.93
CA GLU A 562 -6.42 9.56 32.86
C GLU A 562 -6.04 8.17 32.28
N ARG A 563 -6.53 7.84 31.08
CA ARG A 563 -6.21 6.59 30.37
C ARG A 563 -5.79 6.87 28.93
N LEU A 564 -4.47 6.96 28.74
CA LEU A 564 -3.87 7.04 27.41
C LEU A 564 -4.22 5.80 26.57
N GLY A 565 -4.16 5.96 25.25
CA GLY A 565 -4.16 4.83 24.33
C GLY A 565 -3.04 3.86 24.69
N LEU A 566 -3.31 2.55 24.59
CA LEU A 566 -2.38 1.50 25.03
C LEU A 566 -1.01 1.52 24.33
N CYS A 567 -0.93 2.17 23.17
CA CYS A 567 0.32 2.39 22.45
C CYS A 567 1.25 3.42 23.14
N GLY A 568 0.73 4.18 24.11
CA GLY A 568 1.43 5.28 24.78
C GLY A 568 1.59 6.54 23.92
N ALA A 569 1.10 6.53 22.68
CA ALA A 569 1.35 7.57 21.68
C ALA A 569 0.16 8.51 21.43
N TYR A 570 -1.04 8.16 21.91
CA TYR A 570 -2.26 8.97 21.78
C TYR A 570 -2.87 9.23 23.15
N ASN A 571 -2.96 10.49 23.53
CA ASN A 571 -3.70 10.94 24.71
C ASN A 571 -5.05 11.58 24.31
N TRP A 572 -5.85 11.97 25.30
CA TRP A 572 -7.18 12.54 25.06
C TRP A 572 -7.16 13.83 24.23
N LEU A 573 -6.18 14.72 24.45
CA LEU A 573 -6.01 15.95 23.67
C LEU A 573 -5.63 15.64 22.22
N ASP A 574 -4.78 14.63 22.01
CA ASP A 574 -4.39 14.22 20.66
C ASP A 574 -5.60 13.72 19.87
N CYS A 575 -6.45 12.91 20.50
CA CYS A 575 -7.66 12.40 19.88
C CYS A 575 -8.69 13.51 19.60
N LYS A 576 -8.85 14.45 20.52
CA LYS A 576 -9.69 15.64 20.34
C LYS A 576 -9.22 16.49 19.16
N ALA A 577 -7.94 16.83 19.15
CA ALA A 577 -7.33 17.58 18.07
C ALA A 577 -7.52 16.83 16.75
N SER A 578 -7.15 15.54 16.68
CA SER A 578 -7.31 14.69 15.49
C SER A 578 -8.73 14.73 14.91
N TYR A 579 -9.76 14.68 15.76
CA TYR A 579 -11.16 14.82 15.33
C TYR A 579 -11.48 16.22 14.79
N GLU A 580 -11.00 17.29 15.45
CA GLU A 580 -11.16 18.66 14.97
C GLU A 580 -10.47 18.90 13.62
N ILE A 581 -9.31 18.25 13.38
CA ILE A 581 -8.61 18.28 12.09
C ILE A 581 -9.36 17.51 11.03
N ASN A 582 -9.76 16.28 11.34
CA ASN A 582 -10.40 15.35 10.42
C ASN A 582 -11.60 14.67 11.09
N PRO A 583 -12.81 15.23 10.93
CA PRO A 583 -14.02 14.66 11.52
C PRO A 583 -14.36 13.25 11.01
N THR A 584 -13.82 12.86 9.86
CA THR A 584 -13.96 11.50 9.29
C THR A 584 -12.80 10.57 9.65
N GLY A 585 -11.91 11.01 10.54
CA GLY A 585 -10.73 10.29 10.97
C GLY A 585 -11.02 9.14 11.96
N PRO A 586 -9.96 8.43 12.39
CA PRO A 586 -10.06 7.27 13.27
C PRO A 586 -10.38 7.63 14.73
N ASN A 587 -10.40 8.92 15.07
CA ASN A 587 -10.73 9.42 16.40
C ASN A 587 -12.12 10.05 16.36
N GLN A 588 -13.06 9.45 17.08
CA GLN A 588 -14.45 9.92 17.14
C GLN A 588 -14.83 10.24 18.58
N PRO A 589 -15.54 11.36 18.85
CA PRO A 589 -15.98 11.70 20.19
C PRO A 589 -17.05 10.73 20.67
N ILE A 590 -17.01 10.40 21.95
CA ILE A 590 -17.97 9.57 22.66
C ILE A 590 -18.55 10.42 23.78
N LEU A 591 -19.81 10.79 23.67
CA LEU A 591 -20.54 11.38 24.80
C LEU A 591 -20.73 10.30 25.86
N LEU A 592 -20.29 10.54 27.10
CA LEU A 592 -20.31 9.52 28.15
C LEU A 592 -21.75 9.07 28.49
N GLY A 593 -22.69 10.01 28.52
CA GLY A 593 -24.06 9.71 28.96
C GLY A 593 -24.10 9.35 30.46
N ASP A 594 -25.04 8.48 30.83
CA ASP A 594 -25.21 8.06 32.22
C ASP A 594 -24.10 7.09 32.67
N THR A 595 -23.55 7.32 33.87
CA THR A 595 -22.63 6.40 34.53
C THR A 595 -23.40 5.18 35.05
N VAL A 596 -23.08 4.00 34.52
CA VAL A 596 -23.67 2.70 34.91
C VAL A 596 -22.95 2.13 36.13
N ASP A 597 -21.62 2.21 36.16
CA ASP A 597 -20.78 1.77 37.29
C ASP A 597 -19.55 2.68 37.43
N PRO A 598 -19.51 3.58 38.42
CA PRO A 598 -18.42 4.53 38.60
C PRO A 598 -17.13 3.88 39.11
N VAL A 599 -17.19 2.67 39.71
CA VAL A 599 -16.00 1.97 40.22
C VAL A 599 -15.31 1.22 39.10
N LYS A 600 -16.07 0.60 38.19
CA LYS A 600 -15.53 -0.08 37.01
C LYS A 600 -15.28 0.85 35.82
N GLY A 601 -15.85 2.06 35.84
CA GLY A 601 -15.79 2.99 34.72
C GLY A 601 -16.66 2.52 33.56
N TYR A 602 -17.94 2.22 33.82
CA TYR A 602 -18.92 1.93 32.78
C TYR A 602 -19.85 3.12 32.59
N TRP A 603 -19.89 3.59 31.35
CA TRP A 603 -20.83 4.60 30.88
C TRP A 603 -21.67 4.03 29.75
N THR A 604 -22.91 4.49 29.65
CA THR A 604 -23.81 4.10 28.56
C THR A 604 -23.19 4.36 27.19
N GLY A 605 -22.63 5.55 26.99
CA GLY A 605 -22.00 5.92 25.71
C GLY A 605 -20.77 5.08 25.35
N THR A 606 -19.93 4.72 26.33
CA THR A 606 -18.78 3.83 26.06
C THR A 606 -19.23 2.41 25.71
N ASN A 607 -20.32 1.93 26.32
CA ASN A 607 -20.85 0.60 26.05
C ASN A 607 -21.47 0.51 24.67
N ASP A 608 -22.22 1.52 24.24
CA ASP A 608 -22.87 1.56 22.92
C ASP A 608 -21.86 1.54 21.77
N VAL A 609 -20.70 2.17 21.97
CA VAL A 609 -19.61 2.24 20.98
C VAL A 609 -18.75 0.96 20.94
N ALA A 610 -18.69 0.21 22.04
CA ALA A 610 -17.84 -0.97 22.18
C ALA A 610 -18.49 -2.29 21.70
N VAL A 611 -19.66 -2.23 21.06
CA VAL A 611 -20.46 -3.40 20.60
C VAL A 611 -19.97 -3.96 19.27
#